data_AF-A0A1F7X8I9-F1
#
_entry.id   AF-A0A1F7X8I9-F1
#
_cell.length_a   1.000
_cell.length_b   1.000
_cell.length_c   1.000
_cell.angle_alpha   90.00
_cell.angle_beta   90.00
_cell.angle_gamma   90.00
#
_symmetry.space_group_name_H-M   'P 1'
#
loop_
_entity.id
_entity.type
_entity.pdbx_description
1 polymer ?
#
loop_
_entity_poly.entity_id
_entity_poly.type
_entity_poly.pdbx_seq_one_letter_code
_entity_poly.pdbx_strand_id
1 'polypeptide(L)' 'MVLFGIAGFCFLHIVRDYLQLRGVKNWFTEVGHFWNAPKYNVYGMAILSILGLVCLYFAFK' A
#
# COMPACT_ATOMS: atom_id res chain seq x y z
N MET A 1 1.08 -19.06 -0.31
CA MET A 1 0.45 -18.31 -1.42
C MET A 1 -0.34 -17.10 -0.94
N VAL A 2 -1.27 -17.23 0.01
CA VAL A 2 -2.10 -16.10 0.51
C VAL A 2 -1.27 -14.94 1.09
N LEU A 3 -0.22 -15.24 1.86
CA LEU A 3 0.65 -14.21 2.47
C LEU A 3 1.41 -13.35 1.46
N PHE A 4 1.82 -13.93 0.32
CA PHE A 4 2.42 -13.16 -0.79
C PHE A 4 1.42 -12.19 -1.41
N GLY A 5 0.15 -12.59 -1.54
CA GLY A 5 -0.92 -11.72 -2.01
C GLY A 5 -1.16 -10.54 -1.07
N ILE A 6 -1.20 -10.79 0.24
CA ILE A 6 -1.38 -9.76 1.27
C ILE A 6 -0.18 -8.79 1.28
N ALA A 7 1.05 -9.30 1.25
CA ALA A 7 2.25 -8.47 1.19
C ALA A 7 2.27 -7.61 -0.09
N GLY A 8 1.95 -8.20 -1.25
CA GLY A 8 1.84 -7.48 -2.51
C GLY A 8 0.79 -6.37 -2.48
N PHE A 9 -0.37 -6.63 -1.85
CA PHE A 9 -1.40 -5.62 -1.65
C PHE A 9 -0.92 -4.46 -0.77
N CYS A 10 -0.21 -4.74 0.33
CA CYS A 10 0.40 -3.70 1.17
C CYS A 10 1.39 -2.83 0.38
N PHE A 11 2.25 -3.43 -0.45
CA PHE A 11 3.20 -2.69 -1.28
C PHE A 11 2.51 -1.87 -2.38
N LEU A 12 1.47 -2.40 -3.02
CA LEU A 12 0.67 -1.64 -4.00
C LEU A 12 0.02 -0.40 -3.36
N HIS A 13 -0.48 -0.53 -2.13
CA HIS A 13 -1.00 0.60 -1.38
C HIS A 13 0.07 1.67 -1.10
N ILE A 14 1.29 1.27 -0.73
CA ILE A 14 2.41 2.21 -0.52
C ILE A 14 2.78 2.93 -1.81
N VAL A 15 2.88 2.21 -2.93
CA VAL A 15 3.20 2.80 -4.24
C VAL A 15 2.14 3.81 -4.64
N ARG A 16 0.86 3.48 -4.44
CA ARG A 16 -0.25 4.38 -4.70
C ARG A 16 -0.16 5.65 -3.85
N ASP A 17 0.03 5.50 -2.54
CA ASP A 17 0.08 6.62 -1.60
C ASP A 17 1.32 7.51 -1.86
N TYR A 18 2.44 6.91 -2.30
CA TYR A 18 3.64 7.63 -2.74
C TYR A 18 3.39 8.45 -4.01
N LEU A 19 2.70 7.88 -5.01
CA LEU A 19 2.34 8.59 -6.25
C LEU A 19 1.38 9.76 -5.96
N GLN A 20 0.44 9.59 -5.03
CA GLN A 20 -0.43 10.67 -4.58
C GLN A 20 0.36 11.81 -3.89
N LEU A 21 1.32 11.47 -3.01
CA LEU A 21 2.20 12.46 -2.39
C LEU A 21 3.03 13.26 -3.39
N ARG A 22 3.43 12.62 -4.49
CA ARG A 22 4.14 13.27 -5.61
C ARG A 22 3.21 14.13 -6.50
N GLY A 23 1.91 14.15 -6.22
CA GLY A 23 0.92 14.88 -7.02
C GLY A 23 0.60 14.21 -8.36
N VAL A 24 1.00 12.95 -8.56
CA VAL A 24 0.70 12.20 -9.77
C VAL A 24 -0.75 11.75 -9.73
N LYS A 25 -1.58 12.35 -10.59
CA LYS A 25 -2.98 11.95 -10.78
C LYS A 25 -3.08 10.99 -11.95
N ASN A 26 -3.30 9.73 -11.64
CA ASN A 26 -3.56 8.68 -12.61
C ASN A 26 -4.71 7.79 -12.12
N TRP A 27 -5.27 6.98 -13.03
CA TRP A 27 -6.39 6.08 -12.73
C TRP A 27 -6.15 5.23 -11.48
N PHE A 28 -4.91 4.79 -11.28
CA PHE A 28 -4.48 4.00 -10.12
C PHE A 28 -4.61 4.76 -8.78
N THR A 29 -4.25 6.04 -8.76
CA THR A 29 -4.44 6.92 -7.58
C THR A 29 -5.88 7.41 -7.39
N GLU A 30 -6.68 7.50 -8.46
CA GLU A 30 -8.09 7.92 -8.40
C GLU A 30 -9.03 6.81 -7.95
N VAL A 31 -8.80 5.56 -8.40
CA VAL A 31 -9.57 4.38 -7.95
C VAL A 31 -9.42 4.18 -6.43
N GLY A 32 -8.24 4.49 -5.88
CA GLY A 32 -8.04 4.48 -4.44
C GLY A 32 -8.90 5.50 -3.68
N HIS A 33 -9.24 6.62 -4.31
CA HIS A 33 -10.10 7.66 -3.73
C HIS A 33 -11.59 7.36 -3.81
N PHE A 34 -12.03 6.60 -4.82
CA PHE A 34 -13.43 6.15 -4.94
C PHE A 34 -13.90 5.35 -3.72
N TRP A 35 -12.97 4.67 -3.04
CA TRP A 35 -13.27 3.89 -1.84
C TRP A 35 -13.24 4.70 -0.53
N ASN A 36 -13.28 6.04 -0.61
CA ASN A 36 -13.21 6.92 0.56
C ASN A 36 -11.97 6.66 1.44
N ALA A 37 -10.89 6.16 0.83
CA ALA A 37 -9.67 5.84 1.54
C ALA A 37 -9.10 7.14 2.14
N PRO A 38 -8.72 7.14 3.43
CA PRO A 38 -8.22 8.32 4.12
C PRO A 38 -7.05 8.92 3.35
N LYS A 39 -7.00 10.26 3.29
CA LYS A 39 -5.90 11.01 2.68
C LYS A 39 -4.56 10.46 3.18
N TYR A 40 -3.67 10.18 2.23
CA TYR A 40 -2.31 9.68 2.43
C TYR A 40 -1.66 10.24 3.70
N ASN A 41 -1.23 9.36 4.59
CA ASN A 41 -0.54 9.72 5.82
C ASN A 41 0.80 8.97 5.87
N VAL A 42 1.89 9.70 6.10
CA VAL A 42 3.26 9.14 6.20
C VAL A 42 3.31 8.02 7.23
N TYR A 43 2.59 8.16 8.34
CA TYR A 43 2.49 7.12 9.36
C TYR A 43 1.77 5.85 8.86
N GLY A 44 0.74 6.00 8.02
CA GLY A 44 0.01 4.88 7.43
C GLY A 44 0.88 4.07 6.47
N MET A 45 1.68 4.75 5.64
CA MET A 45 2.63 4.10 4.74
C MET A 45 3.72 3.32 5.51
N ALA A 46 4.22 3.87 6.61
CA ALA A 46 5.19 3.19 7.46
C ALA A 46 4.60 1.92 8.09
N ILE A 47 3.37 1.98 8.60
CA ILE A 47 2.67 0.82 9.18
C ILE A 47 2.46 -0.27 8.11
N LEU A 48 1.97 0.11 6.92
CA LEU A 48 1.77 -0.84 5.81
C LEU A 48 3.09 -1.47 5.34
N SER A 49 4.20 -0.73 5.42
CA SER A 49 5.53 -1.24 5.03
C SER A 49 6.00 -2.31 6.00
N ILE A 50 5.85 -2.06 7.31
CA ILE A 50 6.18 -3.03 8.36
C ILE A 50 5.28 -4.26 8.21
N LEU A 51 3.97 -4.06 8.02
CA LEU A 51 3.01 -5.17 7.88
C LEU A 51 3.34 -6.03 6.65
N GLY A 52 3.63 -5.40 5.51
CA GLY A 52 4.01 -6.08 4.27
C GLY A 52 5.30 -6.89 4.43
N LEU A 53 6.32 -6.34 5.09
CA LEU A 53 7.58 -7.05 5.39
C LEU A 53 7.37 -8.23 6.34
N VAL A 54 6.54 -8.07 7.37
CA VAL A 54 6.20 -9.16 8.30
C VAL A 54 5.46 -10.28 7.56
N CYS A 55 4.45 -9.96 6.75
CA CYS A 55 3.76 -10.95 5.92
C CYS A 55 4.71 -11.65 4.95
N LEU A 56 5.66 -10.91 4.36
CA LEU A 56 6.67 -11.48 3.47
C LEU A 56 7.60 -12.43 4.22
N TYR A 57 8.08 -12.05 5.40
CA TYR A 57 8.92 -12.89 6.26
C TYR A 57 8.23 -14.21 6.62
N PHE A 58 6.96 -14.16 7.02
CA PHE A 58 6.15 -15.37 7.28
C PHE A 58 5.83 -16.16 6.02
N ALA A 59 5.86 -15.55 4.82
CA ALA A 59 5.62 -16.26 3.57
C ALA A 59 6.83 -17.11 3.12
N PHE A 60 8.04 -16.74 3.55
CA PHE A 60 9.29 -17.46 3.27
C PHE A 60 9.69 -18.46 4.37
N LYS A 61 8.99 -18.43 5.51
CA LYS A 61 9.21 -19.34 6.64
C LYS A 61 8.22 -20.50 6.59
#